data_AF-A0AA42UE55-F1
#
_entry.id   AF-A0AA42UE55-F1
#
_cell.length_a   1.000
_cell.length_b   1.000
_cell.length_c   1.000
_cell.angle_alpha   90.00
_cell.angle_beta   90.00
_cell.angle_gamma   90.00
#
_symmetry.space_group_name_H-M   'P 1'
#
loop_
_entity.id
_entity.type
_entity.pdbx_description
1 polymer ?
#
loop_
_entity_poly.entity_id
_entity_poly.type
_entity_poly.pdbx_seq_one_letter_code
_entity_poly.pdbx_strand_id
1 'polypeptide(L)'
;MGDAGADTFTWLKGDTEAGKVAKDYIVDFSKSEGDKLDLSDLLDSDGSKSESSLKSLLSVFQDSEGVHLQVKESSAAPVTQEIVLMNHTFDSLTGGSGTTANQVIDFMLQNNMLDINK
;
A
#
# COMPACT_ATOMS: atom_id res chain seq x y z
N MET A 1 9.42 -1.12 -12.33
CA MET A 1 8.73 -0.34 -13.37
C MET A 1 7.88 -1.35 -14.10
N GLY A 2 6.57 -1.17 -14.00
CA GLY A 2 5.60 -2.04 -14.65
C GLY A 2 5.70 -1.92 -16.16
N ASP A 3 5.32 -2.99 -16.85
CA ASP A 3 5.10 -2.94 -18.30
C ASP A 3 3.58 -2.76 -18.52
N ALA A 4 3.12 -2.71 -19.78
CA ALA A 4 1.68 -2.66 -20.01
C ALA A 4 0.97 -3.93 -19.49
N GLY A 5 -0.14 -3.77 -18.77
CA GLY A 5 -0.94 -4.88 -18.24
C GLY A 5 -1.18 -4.80 -16.74
N ALA A 6 -1.83 -5.82 -16.17
CA ALA A 6 -2.13 -5.89 -14.75
C ALA A 6 -0.90 -6.36 -13.96
N ASP A 7 -0.17 -5.43 -13.35
CA ASP A 7 1.03 -5.73 -12.60
C ASP A 7 0.76 -6.02 -11.12
N THR A 8 1.58 -6.90 -10.53
CA THR A 8 1.57 -7.16 -9.09
C THR A 8 2.92 -6.80 -8.49
N PHE A 9 2.92 -5.78 -7.65
CA PHE A 9 4.10 -5.33 -6.92
C PHE A 9 4.08 -5.99 -5.54
N THR A 10 5.00 -6.91 -5.29
CA THR A 10 5.01 -7.73 -4.06
C THR A 10 6.13 -7.32 -3.13
N TRP A 11 5.82 -7.18 -1.84
CA TRP A 11 6.79 -7.04 -0.75
C TRP A 11 6.75 -8.26 0.16
N LEU A 12 7.93 -8.73 0.53
CA LEU A 12 8.16 -9.88 1.40
C LEU A 12 8.66 -9.43 2.77
N LYS A 13 8.47 -10.25 3.80
CA LYS A 13 8.95 -9.97 5.18
C LYS A 13 10.44 -9.65 5.29
N GLY A 14 11.25 -10.06 4.31
CA GLY A 14 12.69 -9.79 4.26
C GLY A 14 13.08 -8.47 3.61
N ASP A 15 12.13 -7.74 3.00
CA ASP A 15 12.41 -6.50 2.27
C ASP A 15 12.54 -5.30 3.22
N THR A 16 12.04 -5.41 4.44
CA THR A 16 12.14 -4.38 5.48
C THR A 16 13.15 -4.74 6.56
N GLU A 17 13.75 -3.72 7.16
CA GLU A 17 14.65 -3.86 8.30
C GLU A 17 14.15 -3.00 9.47
N ALA A 18 14.05 -3.59 10.66
CA ALA A 18 13.58 -2.88 11.85
C ALA A 18 14.45 -1.64 12.14
N GLY A 19 13.79 -0.48 12.28
CA GLY A 19 14.45 0.80 12.54
C GLY A 19 14.97 1.52 11.28
N LYS A 20 14.76 0.96 10.09
CA LYS A 20 14.97 1.65 8.81
C LYS A 20 13.64 1.74 8.06
N VAL A 21 13.48 2.83 7.31
CA VAL A 21 12.36 2.99 6.38
C VAL A 21 12.90 2.68 4.98
N ALA A 22 12.46 1.58 4.39
CA ALA A 22 12.61 1.35 2.96
C ALA A 22 11.57 2.21 2.23
N LYS A 23 12.01 2.96 1.20
CA LYS A 23 11.14 3.84 0.42
C LYS A 23 11.21 3.45 -1.05
N ASP A 24 10.08 3.00 -1.60
CA ASP A 24 9.94 2.55 -2.99
C ASP A 24 9.01 3.49 -3.77
N TYR A 25 9.31 3.66 -5.06
CA TYR A 25 8.54 4.51 -5.97
C TYR A 25 7.94 3.65 -7.08
N ILE A 26 6.61 3.67 -7.19
CA ILE A 26 5.86 3.07 -8.30
C ILE A 26 5.44 4.20 -9.23
N VAL A 27 5.95 4.17 -10.46
CA VAL A 27 5.89 5.33 -11.37
C VAL A 27 4.73 5.30 -12.36
N ASP A 28 4.13 4.12 -12.52
CA ASP A 28 3.21 3.74 -13.58
C ASP A 28 1.98 2.97 -13.07
N PHE A 29 1.71 3.03 -11.76
CA PHE A 29 0.57 2.34 -11.15
C PHE A 29 -0.75 2.66 -11.86
N SER A 30 -1.49 1.63 -12.27
CA SER A 30 -2.65 1.75 -13.13
C SER A 30 -3.82 0.90 -12.65
N LYS A 31 -4.75 1.55 -11.94
CA LYS A 31 -6.01 0.90 -11.53
C LYS A 31 -6.83 0.39 -12.72
N SER A 32 -6.69 1.03 -13.88
CA SER A 32 -7.40 0.65 -15.11
C SER A 32 -6.85 -0.61 -15.75
N GLU A 33 -5.54 -0.86 -15.60
CA GLU A 33 -4.91 -2.07 -16.10
C GLU A 33 -5.05 -3.23 -15.10
N GLY A 34 -5.34 -2.92 -13.83
CA GLY A 34 -5.57 -3.92 -12.79
C GLY A 34 -4.38 -4.08 -11.85
N ASP A 35 -3.53 -3.06 -11.76
CA ASP A 35 -2.36 -3.09 -10.89
C ASP A 35 -2.73 -3.22 -9.44
N LYS A 36 -1.91 -3.98 -8.73
CA LYS A 36 -2.09 -4.21 -7.30
C LYS A 36 -0.78 -4.26 -6.53
N LEU A 37 -0.86 -3.82 -5.29
CA LEU A 37 0.20 -3.95 -4.30
C LEU A 37 -0.11 -5.18 -3.43
N ASP A 38 0.83 -6.10 -3.32
CA ASP A 38 0.73 -7.26 -2.45
C ASP A 38 1.69 -7.10 -1.26
N LEU A 39 1.09 -6.85 -0.09
CA LEU A 39 1.78 -6.72 1.19
C LEU A 39 1.46 -7.91 2.11
N SER A 40 0.81 -8.96 1.61
CA SER A 40 0.33 -10.08 2.42
C SER A 40 1.46 -10.77 3.19
N ASP A 41 2.59 -11.00 2.53
CA ASP A 41 3.72 -11.66 3.17
C ASP A 41 4.51 -10.72 4.09
N LEU A 42 4.57 -9.43 3.75
CA LEU A 42 5.17 -8.40 4.61
C LEU A 42 4.39 -8.25 5.92
N LEU A 43 3.07 -8.18 5.85
CA LEU A 43 2.19 -7.89 6.98
C LEU A 43 1.77 -9.14 7.76
N ASP A 44 1.52 -10.25 7.08
CA ASP A 44 0.93 -11.46 7.63
C ASP A 44 1.57 -12.73 7.07
N SER A 45 2.90 -12.80 7.11
CA SER A 45 3.68 -13.95 6.60
C SER A 45 3.15 -15.34 7.01
N ASP A 46 2.53 -15.45 8.19
CA ASP A 46 1.99 -16.68 8.78
C ASP A 46 0.45 -16.80 8.72
N GLY A 47 -0.26 -15.80 8.17
CA GLY A 47 -1.71 -15.81 8.01
C GLY A 47 -2.49 -15.75 9.33
N SER A 48 -1.87 -15.28 10.41
CA SER A 48 -2.45 -15.34 11.76
C SER A 48 -3.28 -14.11 12.12
N LYS A 49 -3.20 -13.03 11.33
CA LYS A 49 -3.79 -11.73 11.67
C LYS A 49 -5.10 -11.51 10.95
N SER A 50 -6.03 -10.81 11.62
CA SER A 50 -7.28 -10.38 10.98
C SER A 50 -7.03 -9.18 10.07
N GLU A 51 -7.80 -9.05 8.98
CA GLU A 51 -7.73 -7.89 8.09
C GLU A 51 -7.84 -6.56 8.85
N SER A 52 -8.73 -6.48 9.85
CA SER A 52 -8.87 -5.28 10.69
C SER A 52 -7.59 -4.95 11.48
N SER A 53 -6.91 -5.96 12.01
CA SER A 53 -5.61 -5.78 12.68
C SER A 53 -4.55 -5.32 11.69
N LEU A 54 -4.53 -5.87 10.47
CA LEU A 54 -3.59 -5.51 9.43
C LEU A 54 -3.80 -4.09 8.92
N LYS A 55 -5.05 -3.66 8.69
CA LYS A 55 -5.40 -2.28 8.32
C LYS A 55 -4.92 -1.27 9.34
N SER A 56 -4.89 -1.61 10.63
CA SER A 56 -4.39 -0.73 11.68
C SER A 56 -2.87 -0.46 11.61
N LEU A 57 -2.15 -1.28 10.85
CA LEU A 57 -0.71 -1.14 10.60
C LEU A 57 -0.40 -0.26 9.39
N LEU A 58 -1.44 0.11 8.63
CA LEU A 58 -1.33 0.92 7.43
C LEU A 58 -1.71 2.36 7.73
N SER A 59 -0.98 3.28 7.12
CA SER A 59 -1.37 4.68 7.05
C SER A 59 -1.10 5.22 5.66
N VAL A 60 -1.96 6.10 5.17
CA VAL A 60 -1.79 6.72 3.87
C VAL A 60 -1.88 8.24 3.98
N PHE A 61 -1.03 8.93 3.23
CA PHE A 61 -1.10 10.39 3.05
C PHE A 61 -0.81 10.72 1.59
N GLN A 62 -1.00 11.97 1.20
CA GLN A 62 -0.61 12.45 -0.11
C GLN A 62 0.16 13.76 0.03
N ASP A 63 1.13 13.95 -0.84
CA ASP A 63 1.87 15.21 -0.96
C ASP A 63 2.18 15.49 -2.44
N SER A 64 3.22 16.29 -2.73
CA SER A 64 3.61 16.62 -4.09
C SER A 64 4.24 15.45 -4.88
N GLU A 65 4.76 14.42 -4.22
CA GLU A 65 5.34 13.22 -4.86
C GLU A 65 4.25 12.25 -5.32
N GLY A 66 3.15 12.15 -4.57
CA GLY A 66 2.00 11.32 -4.91
C GLY A 66 1.24 10.82 -3.68
N VAL A 67 0.74 9.59 -3.75
CA VAL A 67 0.10 8.91 -2.62
C VAL A 67 1.13 8.00 -1.93
N HIS A 68 1.31 8.19 -0.63
CA HIS A 68 2.27 7.47 0.19
C HIS A 68 1.53 6.46 1.06
N LEU A 69 1.80 5.17 0.85
CA LEU A 69 1.34 4.09 1.70
C LEU A 69 2.47 3.68 2.64
N GLN A 70 2.27 3.87 3.93
CA GLN A 70 3.21 3.50 4.99
C GLN A 70 2.75 2.23 5.69
N VAL A 71 3.71 1.35 5.96
CA VAL A 71 3.51 0.06 6.63
C VAL A 71 4.33 0.00 7.92
N LYS A 72 3.74 -0.55 8.97
CA LYS A 72 4.38 -0.80 10.26
C LYS A 72 4.34 -2.28 10.61
N GLU A 73 5.37 -2.76 11.32
CA GLU A 73 5.41 -4.13 11.83
C GLU A 73 4.42 -4.37 12.98
N SER A 74 4.09 -3.31 13.75
CA SER A 74 3.11 -3.32 14.84
C SER A 74 2.61 -1.91 15.14
N SER A 75 1.53 -1.78 15.90
CA SER A 75 0.92 -0.47 16.21
C SER A 75 1.84 0.50 16.96
N ALA A 76 2.82 -0.03 17.71
CA ALA A 76 3.82 0.75 18.45
C ALA A 76 5.17 0.87 17.71
N ALA A 77 5.35 0.15 16.60
CA ALA A 77 6.59 0.20 15.83
C ALA A 77 6.65 1.46 14.94
N PRO A 78 7.86 1.95 14.64
CA PRO A 78 8.04 2.92 13.56
C PRO A 78 7.60 2.33 12.21
N VAL A 79 7.39 3.20 11.24
CA VAL A 79 7.23 2.80 9.83
C VAL A 79 8.49 2.08 9.39
N THR A 80 8.32 0.98 8.67
CA THR A 80 9.41 0.19 8.08
C THR A 80 9.42 0.20 6.57
N GLN A 81 8.26 0.48 5.95
CA GLN A 81 8.09 0.60 4.51
C GLN A 81 7.26 1.83 4.16
N GLU A 82 7.66 2.54 3.12
CA GLU A 82 6.90 3.61 2.47
C GLU A 82 6.88 3.37 0.96
N ILE A 83 5.68 3.26 0.39
CA ILE A 83 5.47 3.05 -1.04
C ILE A 83 4.82 4.31 -1.60
N VAL A 84 5.45 4.93 -2.58
CA VAL A 84 4.96 6.13 -3.24
C VAL A 84 4.36 5.76 -4.60
N LEU A 85 3.06 5.93 -4.74
CA LEU A 85 2.35 5.88 -6.01
C LEU A 85 2.46 7.25 -6.66
N MET A 86 3.44 7.42 -7.55
CA MET A 86 3.72 8.70 -8.18
C MET A 86 2.57 9.10 -9.11
N ASN A 87 2.40 10.42 -9.29
CA ASN A 87 1.36 10.99 -10.16
C ASN A 87 -0.09 10.63 -9.74
N HIS A 88 -0.28 10.12 -8.52
CA HIS A 88 -1.59 9.87 -7.95
C HIS A 88 -1.92 10.85 -6.84
N THR A 89 -3.21 11.13 -6.73
CA THR A 89 -3.88 11.67 -5.54
C THR A 89 -4.91 10.66 -5.04
N PHE A 90 -5.40 10.87 -3.82
CA PHE A 90 -6.51 10.11 -3.26
C PHE A 90 -7.70 10.06 -4.21
N ASP A 91 -8.08 11.21 -4.74
CA ASP A 91 -9.20 11.36 -5.69
C ASP A 91 -8.92 10.66 -7.04
N SER A 92 -7.68 10.67 -7.53
CA SER A 92 -7.32 9.93 -8.75
C SER A 92 -7.46 8.42 -8.59
N LEU A 93 -7.09 7.89 -7.42
CA LEU A 93 -7.18 6.46 -7.10
C LEU A 93 -8.62 6.03 -6.90
N THR A 94 -9.38 6.76 -6.09
CA THR A 94 -10.76 6.38 -5.73
C THR A 94 -11.80 6.81 -6.77
N GLY A 95 -11.47 7.78 -7.64
CA GLY A 95 -12.44 8.43 -8.52
C GLY A 95 -13.43 9.35 -7.79
N GLY A 96 -13.20 9.61 -6.50
CA GLY A 96 -14.01 10.49 -5.66
C GLY A 96 -13.49 11.94 -5.65
N SER A 97 -14.18 12.81 -4.90
CA SER A 97 -13.73 14.16 -4.59
C SER A 97 -13.65 14.36 -3.09
N GLY A 98 -12.51 14.82 -2.57
CA GLY A 98 -12.32 15.04 -1.13
C GLY A 98 -12.20 13.75 -0.32
N THR A 99 -11.64 12.71 -0.93
CA THR A 99 -11.40 11.42 -0.29
C THR A 99 -10.45 11.56 0.91
N THR A 100 -10.70 10.82 1.99
CA THR A 100 -9.83 10.76 3.18
C THR A 100 -8.89 9.56 3.15
N ALA A 101 -7.84 9.59 3.96
CA ALA A 101 -6.86 8.50 4.06
C ALA A 101 -7.49 7.12 4.34
N ASN A 102 -8.40 7.03 5.31
CA ASN A 102 -9.07 5.76 5.63
C ASN A 102 -9.90 5.24 4.45
N GLN A 103 -10.58 6.15 3.73
CA GLN A 103 -11.36 5.78 2.54
C GLN A 103 -10.48 5.26 1.41
N VAL A 104 -9.24 5.75 1.28
CA VAL A 104 -8.30 5.24 0.26
C VAL A 104 -7.90 3.80 0.56
N ILE A 105 -7.51 3.50 1.81
CA ILE A 105 -7.14 2.13 2.19
C ILE A 105 -8.32 1.18 1.99
N ASP A 106 -9.51 1.58 2.44
CA ASP A 106 -10.75 0.80 2.25
C ASP A 106 -11.04 0.59 0.77
N PHE A 107 -10.91 1.63 -0.06
CA PHE A 107 -11.14 1.54 -1.49
C PHE A 107 -10.14 0.60 -2.16
N MET A 108 -8.84 0.70 -1.85
CA MET A 108 -7.82 -0.15 -2.47
C MET A 108 -8.04 -1.63 -2.17
N LEU A 109 -8.40 -1.97 -0.94
CA LEU A 109 -8.73 -3.35 -0.54
C LEU A 109 -9.98 -3.84 -1.27
N GLN A 110 -11.05 -3.04 -1.31
CA GLN A 110 -12.32 -3.42 -1.94
C GLN A 110 -12.22 -3.55 -3.47
N ASN A 111 -11.26 -2.87 -4.10
CA ASN A 111 -11.08 -2.85 -5.54
C ASN A 111 -9.88 -3.68 -6.02
N ASN A 112 -9.37 -4.61 -5.18
CA ASN A 112 -8.27 -5.51 -5.53
C ASN A 112 -6.99 -4.77 -5.99
N MET A 113 -6.76 -3.58 -5.44
CA MET A 113 -5.56 -2.77 -5.67
C MET A 113 -4.52 -2.97 -4.57
N LEU A 114 -4.93 -3.57 -3.45
CA LEU A 114 -4.10 -3.81 -2.28
C LEU A 114 -4.52 -5.15 -1.66
N ASP A 115 -3.54 -6.04 -1.51
CA ASP A 115 -3.67 -7.30 -0.79
C ASP A 115 -2.83 -7.21 0.50
N ILE A 116 -3.43 -7.52 1.65
CA ILE A 116 -2.74 -7.39 2.96
C ILE A 116 -2.79 -8.65 3.80
N ASN A 117 -3.71 -9.56 3.52
CA ASN A 117 -3.88 -10.83 4.21
C ASN A 117 -3.53 -11.98 3.27
N LYS A 118 -3.11 -13.09 3.86
CA LYS A 118 -2.73 -14.33 3.15
C LYS A 118 -3.91 -15.30 3.01
#